data_AF-A0A948HLT0-F1
#
_entry.id   AF-A0A948HLT0-F1
#
_cell.length_a   1.000
_cell.length_b   1.000
_cell.length_c   1.000
_cell.angle_alpha   90.00
_cell.angle_beta   90.00
_cell.angle_gamma   90.00
#
_symmetry.space_group_name_H-M   'P 1'
#
loop_
_entity.id
_entity.type
_entity.pdbx_description
1 polymer ?
#
loop_
_entity_poly.entity_id
_entity_poly.type
_entity_poly.pdbx_seq_one_letter_code
_entity_poly.pdbx_strand_id
1 'polypeptide(L)' 'TMAGPTATAVPLSVHLNSVALTAAGVDFTAASLFPGSNYPGASIVLPLTISQTTAGPIAVAGRYEGIVSLVMVQKS' A
#
# COMPACT_ATOMS: atom_id res chain seq x y z
N THR A 1 -18.35 4.25 24.42
CA THR A 1 -17.62 3.06 23.94
C THR A 1 -17.57 3.13 22.43
N MET A 2 -16.39 3.29 21.84
CA MET A 2 -16.26 3.20 20.38
C MET A 2 -16.41 1.72 20.02
N ALA A 3 -17.58 1.31 19.52
CA ALA A 3 -17.76 -0.04 19.01
C ALA A 3 -16.80 -0.23 17.84
N GLY A 4 -15.98 -1.29 17.87
CA GLY A 4 -15.09 -1.64 16.76
C GLY A 4 -15.88 -1.89 15.48
N PRO A 5 -15.21 -1.95 14.31
CA PRO A 5 -15.91 -2.14 13.03
C PRO A 5 -16.72 -3.44 13.08
N THR A 6 -18.04 -3.32 13.00
CA THR A 6 -18.98 -4.46 12.95
C THR A 6 -19.36 -4.81 11.52
N ALA A 7 -18.84 -4.10 10.53
CA ALA A 7 -19.14 -4.28 9.12
C ALA A 7 -18.29 -5.41 8.52
N THR A 8 -18.82 -6.10 7.51
CA THR A 8 -18.12 -7.16 6.77
C THR A 8 -16.77 -6.66 6.24
N ALA A 9 -15.70 -7.44 6.39
CA ALA A 9 -14.38 -7.01 5.90
C ALA A 9 -14.39 -6.72 4.38
N VAL A 10 -13.79 -5.60 3.98
CA VAL A 10 -13.52 -5.25 2.57
C VAL A 10 -12.03 -5.46 2.31
N PRO A 11 -11.63 -6.47 1.52
CA PRO A 11 -10.23 -6.70 1.21
C PRO A 11 -9.61 -5.50 0.48
N LEU A 12 -8.40 -5.13 0.87
CA LEU A 12 -7.63 -4.05 0.26
C LEU A 12 -6.38 -4.59 -0.42
N SER A 13 -6.04 -4.01 -1.57
CA SER A 13 -4.75 -4.16 -2.23
C SER A 13 -3.92 -2.89 -2.02
N VAL A 14 -2.62 -3.09 -1.79
CA VAL A 14 -1.66 -1.99 -1.61
C VAL A 14 -0.59 -2.12 -2.69
N HIS A 15 -0.34 -1.04 -3.41
CA HIS A 15 0.69 -0.98 -4.43
C HIS A 15 1.60 0.20 -4.15
N LEU A 16 2.92 -0.02 -4.20
CA LEU A 16 3.90 1.05 -4.27
C LEU A 16 4.45 1.07 -5.69
N ASN A 17 4.22 2.18 -6.40
CA ASN A 17 4.30 2.24 -7.84
C ASN A 17 3.43 1.12 -8.48
N SER A 18 3.92 0.41 -9.49
CA SER A 18 3.22 -0.74 -10.09
C SER A 18 3.43 -2.07 -9.35
N VAL A 19 4.08 -2.06 -8.17
CA VAL A 19 4.43 -3.28 -7.42
C VAL A 19 3.40 -3.55 -6.35
N ALA A 20 2.76 -4.72 -6.40
CA ALA A 20 1.86 -5.19 -5.36
C ALA A 20 2.65 -5.54 -4.08
N LEU A 21 2.17 -5.07 -2.94
CA LEU A 21 2.76 -5.35 -1.64
C LEU A 21 1.95 -6.40 -0.89
N THR A 22 2.65 -7.26 -0.17
CA THR A 22 2.07 -8.30 0.68
C THR A 22 2.79 -8.35 2.03
N ALA A 23 2.40 -9.27 2.92
CA ALA A 23 3.17 -9.53 4.13
C ALA A 23 4.56 -10.13 3.84
N ALA A 24 4.74 -10.76 2.67
CA ALA A 24 6.07 -11.13 2.18
C ALA A 24 6.76 -9.91 1.57
N GLY A 25 8.01 -9.68 1.98
CA GLY A 25 8.82 -8.57 1.49
C GLY A 25 9.13 -8.69 -0.01
N VAL A 26 9.27 -7.53 -0.66
CA VAL A 26 9.74 -7.40 -2.05
C VAL A 26 10.93 -6.44 -2.05
N ASP A 27 11.97 -6.80 -2.81
CA ASP A 27 13.14 -5.96 -3.01
C ASP A 27 12.88 -4.92 -4.12
N PHE A 28 13.18 -3.66 -3.82
CA PHE A 28 13.28 -2.60 -4.82
C PHE A 28 14.76 -2.34 -5.11
N THR A 29 15.17 -2.52 -6.37
CA THR A 29 16.57 -2.33 -6.76
C THR A 29 16.92 -0.83 -6.84
N ALA A 30 18.17 -0.48 -6.59
CA ALA A 30 18.64 0.89 -6.77
C ALA A 30 18.40 1.40 -8.21
N ALA A 31 18.58 0.55 -9.22
CA ALA A 31 18.31 0.89 -10.62
C ALA A 31 16.83 1.27 -10.85
N SER A 32 15.89 0.62 -10.16
CA SER A 32 14.45 0.92 -10.25
C SER A 32 14.03 2.16 -9.46
N LEU A 33 14.72 2.46 -8.35
CA LEU A 33 14.40 3.58 -7.48
C LEU A 33 15.03 4.89 -7.97
N PHE A 34 16.20 4.83 -8.59
CA PHE A 34 17.01 6.01 -8.92
C PHE A 34 17.38 6.16 -10.41
N PRO A 35 16.53 5.81 -11.40
CA PRO A 35 16.89 6.00 -12.81
C PRO A 35 17.00 7.50 -13.12
N GLY A 36 18.24 8.00 -13.26
CA GLY A 36 18.49 9.41 -13.62
C GLY A 36 17.97 10.41 -12.58
N SER A 37 17.95 10.04 -11.29
CA SER A 37 17.53 10.96 -10.24
C SER A 37 18.40 12.22 -10.22
N ASN A 38 17.79 13.39 -10.45
CA ASN A 38 18.44 14.69 -10.37
C ASN A 38 18.67 15.15 -8.91
N TYR A 39 18.23 14.36 -7.93
CA TYR A 39 18.32 14.66 -6.50
C TYR A 39 19.17 13.59 -5.81
N PRO A 40 20.37 13.92 -5.30
CA PRO A 40 21.24 12.94 -4.68
C PRO A 40 20.53 12.25 -3.50
N GLY A 41 20.42 10.92 -3.56
CA GLY A 41 19.82 10.10 -2.51
C GLY A 41 18.28 10.02 -2.51
N ALA A 42 17.57 10.69 -3.42
CA ALA A 42 16.10 10.61 -3.51
C ALA A 42 15.66 9.74 -4.69
N SER A 43 14.67 8.87 -4.46
CA SER A 43 14.10 8.06 -5.53
C SER A 43 13.34 8.92 -6.53
N ILE A 44 12.95 8.33 -7.65
CA ILE A 44 11.83 8.84 -8.46
C ILE A 44 10.55 8.90 -7.62
N VAL A 45 9.52 9.55 -8.14
CA VAL A 45 8.18 9.51 -7.54
C VAL A 45 7.66 8.08 -7.58
N LEU A 46 7.24 7.55 -6.41
CA LEU A 46 6.68 6.21 -6.25
C LEU A 46 5.25 6.35 -5.66
N PRO A 47 4.21 6.36 -6.51
CA PRO A 47 2.83 6.49 -6.04
C PRO A 47 2.44 5.35 -5.09
N LEU A 48 1.89 5.67 -3.93
CA LEU A 48 1.26 4.68 -3.04
C LEU A 48 -0.23 4.62 -3.31
N THR A 49 -0.72 3.46 -3.75
CA THR A 49 -2.14 3.22 -4.02
C THR A 49 -2.70 2.21 -3.03
N ILE A 50 -3.82 2.56 -2.40
CA ILE A 50 -4.59 1.68 -1.52
C ILE A 50 -6.02 1.66 -2.07
N SER A 51 -6.49 0.48 -2.47
CA SER A 51 -7.81 0.31 -3.08
C SER A 51 -8.45 -0.99 -2.65
N GLN A 52 -9.75 -1.15 -2.89
CA GLN A 52 -10.39 -2.47 -2.77
C GLN A 52 -9.68 -3.47 -3.69
N THR A 53 -9.47 -4.69 -3.22
CA THR A 53 -8.91 -5.78 -4.04
C THR A 53 -9.81 -6.08 -5.23
N THR A 54 -11.13 -6.00 -5.02
CA THR A 54 -12.13 -6.06 -6.08
C THR A 54 -12.97 -4.80 -5.99
N ALA A 55 -12.78 -3.90 -6.95
CA ALA A 55 -13.54 -2.65 -7.00
C ALA A 55 -15.02 -2.93 -7.22
N GLY A 56 -15.87 -2.45 -6.33
CA GLY A 56 -17.31 -2.58 -6.46
C GLY A 56 -18.10 -1.86 -5.37
N PRO A 57 -19.43 -1.82 -5.50
CA PRO A 57 -20.30 -1.25 -4.48
C PRO A 57 -20.16 -2.00 -3.16
N ILE A 58 -20.09 -1.27 -2.05
CA ILE A 58 -20.23 -1.85 -0.71
C ILE A 58 -21.73 -2.00 -0.43
N ALA A 59 -22.22 -3.24 -0.50
CA ALA A 59 -23.66 -3.53 -0.42
C ALA A 59 -24.21 -3.57 1.03
N VAL A 60 -23.34 -3.65 2.02
CA VAL A 60 -23.72 -3.74 3.44
C VAL A 60 -23.53 -2.36 4.08
N ALA A 61 -24.55 -1.87 4.76
CA ALA A 61 -24.44 -0.61 5.49
C ALA A 61 -23.55 -0.80 6.74
N GLY A 62 -22.65 0.14 6.99
CA GLY A 62 -21.78 0.10 8.16
C GLY A 62 -20.64 1.12 8.09
N ARG A 63 -19.88 1.25 9.19
CA ARG A 63 -18.60 1.96 9.21
C ARG A 63 -17.49 0.95 8.97
N TYR A 64 -16.62 1.28 8.02
CA TYR A 64 -15.48 0.45 7.60
C TYR A 64 -14.20 1.16 8.00
N GLU A 65 -13.41 0.52 8.84
CA GLU A 65 -12.15 1.06 9.35
C GLU A 65 -11.11 -0.06 9.36
N GLY A 66 -9.86 0.31 9.09
CA GLY A 66 -8.73 -0.61 9.03
C GLY A 66 -7.43 0.15 8.88
N ILE A 67 -6.32 -0.47 9.28
CA ILE A 67 -4.99 0.13 9.24
C ILE A 67 -4.16 -0.57 8.17
N VAL A 68 -3.53 0.21 7.29
CA VAL A 68 -2.44 -0.27 6.43
C VAL A 68 -1.12 0.04 7.14
N SER A 69 -0.39 -1.00 7.53
CA SER A 69 0.98 -0.86 8.06
C SER A 69 1.97 -1.14 6.94
N LEU A 70 2.77 -0.14 6.58
CA LEU A 70 3.83 -0.26 5.57
C LEU A 70 5.19 -0.30 6.27
N VAL A 71 5.96 -1.35 5.98
CA VAL A 71 7.31 -1.54 6.53
C VAL A 71 8.33 -1.46 5.39
N MET A 72 9.35 -0.65 5.57
CA MET A 72 10.45 -0.49 4.62
C MET A 72 11.78 -0.67 5.36
N VAL A 73 12.70 -1.40 4.73
CA VAL A 73 14.04 -1.66 5.26
C VAL A 73 15.05 -1.36 4.17
N GLN A 74 16.10 -0.62 4.52
CA GLN A 74 17.25 -0.44 3.63
C GLN A 74 18.10 -1.71 3.68
N LYS A 75 18.21 -2.39 2.54
CA LYS A 75 19.08 -3.55 2.39
C LYS A 75 20.52 -3.07 2.21
N SER A 76 21.45 -3.69 2.95
CA SER A 76 22.90 -3.46 2.84
C SER A 76 23.49 -4.19 1.65
#